data_AF-A0A918DXX0-F1
#
_entry.id   AF-A0A918DXX0-F1
#
_cell.length_a   1.000
_cell.length_b   1.000
_cell.length_c   1.000
_cell.angle_alpha   90.00
_cell.angle_beta   90.00
_cell.angle_gamma   90.00
#
_symmetry.space_group_name_H-M   'P 1'
#
loop_
_entity.id
_entity.type
_entity.pdbx_description
1 polymer ?
#
loop_
_entity_poly.entity_id
_entity_poly.type
_entity_poly.pdbx_seq_one_letter_code
_entity_poly.pdbx_strand_id
1 'polypeptide(L)'
;MGARTTVQPPAADPCLNAGPGARLLSGLRRRGLRPVGERSCKLRQGRVLPERFLLGVPVSQLAPEDFGSLLAEFGLDSRGRQLFDQHFPGASEVQFAVEQDGDRVLCKVYLEYWDRLLQRLGRGDEGPALLNLGFKWQAGRPADLVLDSYLCLPRIRHLDIVGRVRERAGELGDAVADLVLWAAAAVPDRELVYLEVDGGEGGRYSYDINLYPCRRSLSDAAPRLQALAGRLCCDGGELDALLERHARAPLGHISGGRDRQGRGFFTFYYAVGAL
;
A
#
# COMPACT_ATOMS: atom_id res chain seq x y z
N MET A 1 -18.62 9.07 -16.40
CA MET A 1 -19.59 9.75 -15.53
C MET A 1 -19.83 8.85 -14.32
N GLY A 2 -18.94 8.92 -13.32
CA GLY A 2 -18.98 8.02 -12.16
C GLY A 2 -19.90 8.56 -11.07
N ALA A 3 -20.91 7.77 -10.69
CA ALA A 3 -21.86 8.12 -9.64
C ALA A 3 -21.12 8.30 -8.30
N ARG A 4 -21.28 9.47 -7.69
CA ARG A 4 -20.83 9.77 -6.32
C ARG A 4 -21.80 9.11 -5.35
N THR A 5 -21.46 7.93 -4.87
CA THR A 5 -22.18 7.30 -3.75
C THR A 5 -21.87 8.09 -2.49
N THR A 6 -22.89 8.64 -1.84
CA THR A 6 -22.80 9.26 -0.52
C THR A 6 -22.39 8.21 0.51
N VAL A 7 -21.17 8.32 1.02
CA VAL A 7 -20.63 7.43 2.07
C VAL A 7 -21.10 7.95 3.43
N GLN A 8 -21.84 7.12 4.16
CA GLN A 8 -22.18 7.33 5.56
C GLN A 8 -20.90 7.34 6.41
N PRO A 9 -20.74 8.21 7.42
CA PRO A 9 -19.54 8.22 8.24
C PRO A 9 -19.42 6.87 8.99
N PRO A 10 -18.23 6.24 8.98
CA PRO A 10 -18.04 4.97 9.67
C PRO A 10 -18.18 5.13 11.18
N ALA A 11 -18.63 4.06 11.84
CA ALA A 11 -18.62 3.95 13.30
C ALA A 11 -17.19 4.15 13.84
N ALA A 12 -17.07 4.64 15.08
CA ALA A 12 -15.80 4.94 15.73
C ALA A 12 -14.84 3.72 15.65
N ASP A 13 -13.68 3.95 15.03
CA ASP A 13 -12.71 2.90 14.71
C ASP A 13 -11.69 2.74 15.85
N PRO A 14 -11.60 1.56 16.50
CA PRO A 14 -10.63 1.29 17.56
C PRO A 14 -9.18 1.63 17.19
N CYS A 15 -8.79 1.48 15.92
CA CYS A 15 -7.43 1.76 15.41
C CYS A 15 -7.09 3.26 15.36
N LEU A 16 -8.11 4.11 15.38
CA LEU A 16 -8.00 5.57 15.37
C LEU A 16 -8.13 6.18 16.77
N ASN A 17 -8.27 5.35 17.82
CA ASN A 17 -8.56 5.83 19.17
C ASN A 17 -7.30 6.11 20.01
N ALA A 18 -6.14 5.51 19.68
CA ALA A 18 -4.84 5.87 20.27
C ALA A 18 -3.68 5.31 19.44
N GLY A 19 -2.60 6.08 19.27
CA GLY A 19 -1.35 5.62 18.63
C GLY A 19 -0.81 6.55 17.53
N PRO A 20 0.35 6.22 16.93
CA PRO A 20 0.97 7.02 15.88
C PRO A 20 0.03 7.28 14.70
N GLY A 21 -0.80 6.29 14.38
CA GLY A 21 -1.73 6.38 13.29
C GLY A 21 -2.90 7.35 13.52
N ALA A 22 -3.53 7.25 14.69
CA ALA A 22 -4.56 8.21 15.12
C ALA A 22 -4.04 9.65 15.13
N ARG A 23 -2.78 9.85 15.57
CA ARG A 23 -2.11 11.16 15.53
C ARG A 23 -1.94 11.67 14.10
N LEU A 24 -1.57 10.80 13.16
CA LEU A 24 -1.46 11.15 11.75
C LEU A 24 -2.79 11.61 11.16
N LEU A 25 -3.86 10.81 11.32
CA LEU A 25 -5.18 11.19 10.81
C LEU A 25 -5.68 12.51 11.44
N SER A 26 -5.48 12.67 12.76
CA SER A 26 -5.83 13.90 13.46
C SER A 26 -5.03 15.10 12.95
N GLY A 27 -3.73 14.93 12.70
CA GLY A 27 -2.85 15.96 12.17
C GLY A 27 -3.25 16.42 10.77
N LEU A 28 -3.67 15.49 9.91
CA LEU A 28 -4.22 15.80 8.58
C LEU A 28 -5.54 16.58 8.68
N ARG A 29 -6.48 16.10 9.51
CA ARG A 29 -7.80 16.72 9.68
C ARG A 29 -7.73 18.13 10.28
N ARG A 30 -6.84 18.38 11.23
CA ARG A 30 -6.63 19.73 11.81
C ARG A 30 -6.20 20.77 10.78
N ARG A 31 -5.59 20.33 9.67
CA ARG A 31 -5.17 21.18 8.54
C ARG A 31 -6.28 21.31 7.48
N GLY A 32 -7.50 20.84 7.77
CA GLY A 32 -8.63 20.88 6.84
C GLY A 32 -8.57 19.83 5.72
N LEU A 33 -7.59 18.94 5.74
CA LEU A 33 -7.43 17.89 4.74
C LEU A 33 -8.44 16.77 4.96
N ARG A 34 -8.88 16.16 3.84
CA ARG A 34 -9.84 15.05 3.83
C ARG A 34 -9.18 13.80 3.25
N PRO A 35 -8.36 13.09 4.04
CA PRO A 35 -7.69 11.91 3.54
C PRO A 35 -8.69 10.80 3.22
N VAL A 36 -8.43 10.06 2.15
CA VAL A 36 -9.08 8.78 1.87
C VAL A 36 -8.15 7.70 2.39
N GLY A 37 -8.67 6.81 3.22
CA GLY A 37 -7.91 5.74 3.83
C GLY A 37 -8.13 4.39 3.15
N GLU A 38 -7.09 3.56 3.17
CA GLU A 38 -7.15 2.14 2.89
C GLU A 38 -6.55 1.38 4.07
N ARG A 39 -7.19 0.28 4.50
CA ARG A 39 -6.65 -0.59 5.54
C ARG A 39 -5.77 -1.67 4.93
N SER A 40 -4.87 -2.23 5.73
CA SER A 40 -4.09 -3.39 5.35
C SER A 40 -3.75 -4.29 6.53
N CYS A 41 -3.50 -5.55 6.21
CA CYS A 41 -2.95 -6.52 7.12
C CYS A 41 -1.67 -7.09 6.50
N LYS A 42 -0.59 -7.15 7.28
CA LYS A 42 0.70 -7.69 6.84
C LYS A 42 1.01 -8.98 7.58
N LEU A 43 1.33 -10.01 6.80
CA LEU A 43 1.81 -11.30 7.25
C LEU A 43 3.32 -11.36 7.08
N ARG A 44 4.01 -11.84 8.11
CA ARG A 44 5.44 -12.18 8.08
C ARG A 44 5.68 -13.34 9.04
N GLN A 45 6.88 -13.91 9.03
CA GLN A 45 7.20 -15.08 9.85
C GLN A 45 6.69 -14.96 11.30
N GLY A 46 5.73 -15.83 11.66
CA GLY A 46 5.15 -15.93 13.00
C GLY A 46 4.25 -14.79 13.43
N ARG A 47 3.92 -13.81 12.58
CA ARG A 47 3.23 -12.59 13.01
C ARG A 47 2.22 -12.08 11.99
N VAL A 48 1.02 -11.78 12.50
CA VAL A 48 0.04 -10.94 11.83
C VAL A 48 0.23 -9.51 12.34
N LEU A 49 0.22 -8.55 11.42
CA LEU A 49 0.24 -7.12 11.72
C LEU A 49 -1.05 -6.54 11.16
N PRO A 50 -2.16 -6.64 11.91
CA PRO A 50 -3.47 -6.20 11.45
C PRO A 50 -3.57 -4.68 11.42
N GLU A 51 -4.64 -4.19 10.80
CA GLU A 51 -5.15 -2.82 11.02
C GLU A 51 -4.13 -1.69 10.78
N ARG A 52 -3.23 -1.92 9.83
CA ARG A 52 -2.38 -0.87 9.25
C ARG A 52 -3.23 -0.04 8.30
N PHE A 53 -2.80 1.17 7.99
CA PHE A 53 -3.52 1.99 7.02
C PHE A 53 -2.57 2.85 6.18
N LEU A 54 -3.11 3.30 5.06
CA LEU A 54 -2.54 4.26 4.14
C LEU A 54 -3.56 5.40 3.96
N LEU A 55 -3.14 6.65 4.09
CA LEU A 55 -3.99 7.83 3.97
C LEU A 55 -3.56 8.66 2.75
N GLY A 56 -4.34 8.63 1.69
CA GLY A 56 -4.13 9.43 0.48
C GLY A 56 -4.74 10.82 0.59
N VAL A 57 -3.99 11.85 0.18
CA VAL A 57 -4.48 13.21 0.03
C VAL A 57 -4.13 13.71 -1.38
N PRO A 58 -5.13 14.00 -2.24
CA PRO A 58 -4.89 14.56 -3.56
C PRO A 58 -4.13 15.89 -3.47
N VAL A 59 -3.10 16.07 -4.32
CA VAL A 59 -2.26 17.28 -4.32
C VAL A 59 -3.09 18.55 -4.54
N SER A 60 -4.21 18.46 -5.24
CA SER A 60 -5.14 19.58 -5.45
C SER A 60 -5.80 20.11 -4.17
N GLN A 61 -5.78 19.35 -3.07
CA GLN A 61 -6.27 19.78 -1.76
C GLN A 61 -5.18 20.42 -0.89
N LEU A 62 -3.94 20.48 -1.37
CA LEU A 62 -2.77 20.74 -0.55
C LEU A 62 -2.09 22.04 -0.94
N ALA A 63 -1.90 22.92 0.04
CA ALA A 63 -0.94 24.02 -0.10
C ALA A 63 0.49 23.47 0.14
N PRO A 64 1.51 23.85 -0.66
CA PRO A 64 2.88 23.36 -0.48
C PRO A 64 3.46 23.58 0.93
N GLU A 65 3.02 24.64 1.62
CA GLU A 65 3.46 24.99 2.96
C GLU A 65 2.97 24.00 4.02
N ASP A 66 1.79 23.40 3.81
CA ASP A 66 1.17 22.46 4.76
C ASP A 66 1.98 21.16 4.87
N PHE A 67 2.59 20.69 3.77
CA PHE A 67 3.46 19.51 3.77
C PHE A 67 4.68 19.68 4.63
N GLY A 68 5.31 20.84 4.58
CA GLY A 68 6.53 21.09 5.34
C GLY A 68 6.33 20.91 6.82
N SER A 69 5.27 21.52 7.35
CA SER A 69 4.91 21.40 8.76
C SER A 69 4.52 19.97 9.13
N LEU A 70 3.81 19.28 8.24
CA LEU A 70 3.32 17.94 8.48
C LEU A 70 4.46 16.91 8.48
N LEU A 71 5.33 16.94 7.47
CA LEU A 71 6.50 16.06 7.39
C LEU A 71 7.46 16.27 8.57
N ALA A 72 7.63 17.53 9.00
CA ALA A 72 8.39 17.85 10.21
C ALA A 72 7.73 17.28 11.48
N GLU A 73 6.39 17.31 11.60
CA GLU A 73 5.65 16.67 12.70
C GLU A 73 5.88 15.15 12.74
N PHE A 74 6.11 14.50 11.59
CA PHE A 74 6.50 13.09 11.49
C PHE A 74 8.01 12.84 11.59
N GLY A 75 8.78 13.88 11.94
CA GLY A 75 10.19 13.81 12.23
C GLY A 75 11.08 13.69 11.00
N LEU A 76 10.60 14.04 9.80
CA LEU A 76 11.46 14.17 8.63
C LEU A 76 12.34 15.42 8.78
N ASP A 77 13.66 15.26 8.61
CA ASP A 77 14.60 16.38 8.74
C ASP A 77 14.66 17.25 7.47
N SER A 78 15.45 18.32 7.52
CA SER A 78 15.61 19.24 6.40
C SER A 78 16.17 18.59 5.14
N ARG A 79 17.03 17.57 5.29
CA ARG A 79 17.59 16.81 4.17
C ARG A 79 16.51 15.97 3.49
N GLY A 80 15.75 15.22 4.28
CA GLY A 80 14.62 14.44 3.79
C GLY A 80 13.55 15.33 3.14
N ARG A 81 13.31 16.51 3.71
CA ARG A 81 12.41 17.50 3.13
C ARG A 81 12.89 18.01 1.77
N GLN A 82 14.17 18.37 1.65
CA GLN A 82 14.72 18.82 0.38
C GLN A 82 14.57 17.75 -0.71
N LEU A 83 14.82 16.48 -0.35
CA LEU A 83 14.64 15.36 -1.27
C LEU A 83 13.17 15.16 -1.67
N PHE A 84 12.25 15.30 -0.72
CA PHE A 84 10.82 15.26 -0.99
C PHE A 84 10.41 16.37 -1.97
N ASP A 85 10.82 17.62 -1.72
CA ASP A 85 10.50 18.77 -2.57
C ASP A 85 11.07 18.61 -4.00
N GLN A 86 12.21 17.95 -4.17
CA GLN A 86 12.78 17.65 -5.49
C GLN A 86 11.91 16.67 -6.30
N HIS A 87 11.23 15.73 -5.64
CA HIS A 87 10.41 14.72 -6.30
C HIS A 87 8.93 15.05 -6.34
N PHE A 88 8.45 15.96 -5.49
CA PHE A 88 7.04 16.37 -5.42
C PHE A 88 6.44 16.85 -6.76
N PRO A 89 7.15 17.59 -7.64
CA PRO A 89 6.58 18.07 -8.89
C PRO A 89 6.03 16.94 -9.77
N GLY A 90 4.75 17.06 -10.12
CA GLY A 90 4.04 16.09 -10.97
C GLY A 90 3.36 14.95 -10.22
N ALA A 91 3.43 14.91 -8.88
CA ALA A 91 2.61 14.00 -8.08
C ALA A 91 1.12 14.40 -8.15
N SER A 92 0.24 13.41 -8.25
CA SER A 92 -1.22 13.57 -8.21
C SER A 92 -1.78 13.40 -6.79
N GLU A 93 -1.14 12.56 -5.98
CA GLU A 93 -1.55 12.27 -4.60
C GLU A 93 -0.31 12.08 -3.71
N VAL A 94 -0.45 12.43 -2.43
CA VAL A 94 0.52 12.04 -1.40
C VAL A 94 -0.13 11.13 -0.38
N GLN A 95 0.50 10.00 -0.11
CA GLN A 95 -0.03 8.97 0.77
C GLN A 95 0.84 8.83 2.02
N PHE A 96 0.22 8.80 3.19
CA PHE A 96 0.89 8.67 4.47
C PHE A 96 0.59 7.31 5.10
N ALA A 97 1.61 6.63 5.62
CA ALA A 97 1.43 5.42 6.41
C ALA A 97 2.35 5.41 7.62
N VAL A 98 1.86 4.86 8.71
CA VAL A 98 2.67 4.55 9.89
C VAL A 98 2.50 3.08 10.22
N GLU A 99 3.62 2.38 10.42
CA GLU A 99 3.65 0.98 10.84
C GLU A 99 4.32 0.92 12.21
N GLN A 100 3.62 0.37 13.20
CA GLN A 100 4.16 0.15 14.54
C GLN A 100 4.43 -1.34 14.74
N ASP A 101 5.62 -1.66 15.24
CA ASP A 101 6.06 -3.01 15.58
C ASP A 101 6.83 -2.96 16.91
N GLY A 102 6.11 -3.22 18.00
CA GLY A 102 6.59 -2.95 19.36
C GLY A 102 6.89 -1.46 19.54
N ASP A 103 8.12 -1.15 19.98
CA ASP A 103 8.60 0.22 20.19
C ASP A 103 9.08 0.90 18.91
N ARG A 104 9.15 0.17 17.79
CA ARG A 104 9.59 0.72 16.51
C ARG A 104 8.41 1.29 15.75
N VAL A 105 8.54 2.54 15.32
CA VAL A 105 7.57 3.22 14.46
C VAL A 105 8.25 3.57 13.14
N LEU A 106 7.74 3.02 12.06
CA LEU A 106 8.21 3.28 10.70
C LEU A 106 7.23 4.26 10.04
N CYS A 107 7.73 5.45 9.72
CA CYS A 107 6.99 6.46 8.98
C CYS A 107 7.21 6.27 7.49
N LYS A 108 6.15 6.43 6.69
CA LYS A 108 6.21 6.31 5.25
C LYS A 108 5.38 7.39 4.58
N VAL A 109 5.93 7.97 3.53
CA VAL A 109 5.23 8.90 2.65
C VAL A 109 5.45 8.47 1.21
N TYR A 110 4.40 8.44 0.40
CA TYR A 110 4.48 8.08 -1.01
C TYR A 110 4.02 9.26 -1.86
N LEU A 111 4.79 9.57 -2.90
CA LEU A 111 4.36 10.43 -3.99
C LEU A 111 3.82 9.55 -5.11
N GLU A 112 2.54 9.70 -5.43
CA GLU A 112 1.89 8.98 -6.54
C GLU A 112 1.86 9.86 -7.79
N TYR A 113 2.15 9.27 -8.96
CA TYR A 113 2.20 9.94 -10.27
C TYR A 113 1.14 9.39 -11.24
N TRP A 114 -0.07 9.08 -10.74
CA TRP A 114 -1.13 8.43 -11.50
C TRP A 114 -1.55 9.22 -12.75
N ASP A 115 -1.74 10.54 -12.61
CA ASP A 115 -2.13 11.40 -13.75
C ASP A 115 -1.08 11.37 -14.87
N ARG A 116 0.21 11.32 -14.51
CA ARG A 116 1.31 11.19 -15.48
C ARG A 116 1.27 9.84 -16.19
N LEU A 117 0.98 8.76 -15.47
CA LEU A 117 0.81 7.44 -16.06
C LEU A 117 -0.35 7.44 -17.07
N LEU A 118 -1.51 8.00 -16.71
CA LEU A 118 -2.65 8.11 -17.62
C LEU A 118 -2.33 8.93 -18.87
N GLN A 119 -1.61 10.04 -18.73
CA GLN A 119 -1.17 10.84 -19.88
C GLN A 119 -0.24 10.07 -20.83
N ARG A 120 0.65 9.23 -20.30
CA ARG A 120 1.52 8.36 -21.11
C ARG A 120 0.70 7.31 -21.86
N LEU A 121 -0.20 6.63 -21.17
CA LEU A 121 -1.08 5.62 -21.77
C LEU A 121 -1.99 6.22 -22.84
N GLY A 122 -2.50 7.44 -22.64
CA GLY A 122 -3.28 8.17 -23.64
C GLY A 122 -2.51 8.48 -24.93
N ARG A 123 -1.17 8.45 -24.90
CA ARG A 123 -0.28 8.60 -26.06
C ARG A 123 0.18 7.26 -26.64
N GLY A 124 -0.31 6.13 -26.11
CA GLY A 124 0.08 4.79 -26.52
C GLY A 124 1.42 4.30 -25.94
N ASP A 125 2.00 5.01 -24.97
CA ASP A 125 3.21 4.58 -24.28
C ASP A 125 2.85 3.64 -23.12
N GLU A 126 3.00 2.34 -23.38
CA GLU A 126 2.77 1.25 -22.42
C GLU A 126 4.07 0.76 -21.75
N GLY A 127 5.18 1.50 -21.92
CA GLY A 127 6.44 1.13 -21.29
C GLY A 127 6.40 1.25 -19.76
N PRO A 128 7.33 0.60 -19.03
CA PRO A 128 7.44 0.75 -17.59
C PRO A 128 7.49 2.23 -17.16
N ALA A 129 6.84 2.52 -16.04
CA ALA A 129 6.65 3.88 -15.57
C ALA A 129 6.70 3.96 -14.05
N LEU A 130 7.41 4.95 -13.50
CA LEU A 130 7.31 5.25 -12.07
C LEU A 130 5.86 5.63 -11.73
N LEU A 131 5.23 4.86 -10.85
CA LEU A 131 3.91 5.18 -10.31
C LEU A 131 3.99 5.73 -8.91
N ASN A 132 4.81 5.15 -8.03
CA ASN A 132 5.00 5.66 -6.67
C ASN A 132 6.49 5.83 -6.32
N LEU A 133 6.81 6.85 -5.56
CA LEU A 133 8.11 7.00 -4.89
C LEU A 133 7.88 7.05 -3.37
N GLY A 134 8.39 6.05 -2.66
CA GLY A 134 8.17 5.89 -1.22
C GLY A 134 9.37 6.34 -0.38
N PHE A 135 9.16 7.32 0.48
CA PHE A 135 10.06 7.80 1.53
C PHE A 135 9.79 7.02 2.81
N LYS A 136 10.80 6.36 3.37
CA LYS A 136 10.64 5.51 4.56
C LYS A 136 11.74 5.78 5.56
N TRP A 137 11.38 6.10 6.80
CA TRP A 137 12.34 6.35 7.87
C TRP A 137 11.80 5.88 9.21
N GLN A 138 12.70 5.54 10.12
CA GLN A 138 12.31 5.22 11.49
C GLN A 138 12.06 6.52 12.27
N ALA A 139 10.97 6.58 13.03
CA ALA A 139 10.66 7.72 13.88
C ALA A 139 11.83 7.99 14.85
N GLY A 140 12.22 9.26 14.98
CA GLY A 140 13.39 9.67 15.75
C GLY A 140 14.75 9.41 15.08
N ARG A 141 14.78 8.80 13.90
CA ARG A 141 16.00 8.53 13.10
C ARG A 141 15.81 8.90 11.62
N PRO A 142 15.56 10.18 11.29
CA PRO A 142 15.34 10.61 9.90
C PRO A 142 16.55 10.39 8.98
N ALA A 143 17.77 10.35 9.54
CA ALA A 143 18.98 10.05 8.78
C ALA A 143 18.96 8.66 8.12
N ASP A 144 18.13 7.73 8.61
CA ASP A 144 17.93 6.40 8.02
C ASP A 144 16.91 6.41 6.86
N LEU A 145 16.57 7.58 6.31
CA LEU A 145 15.64 7.70 5.19
C LEU A 145 16.10 6.84 4.00
N VAL A 146 15.17 6.02 3.50
CA VAL A 146 15.31 5.20 2.30
C VAL A 146 14.23 5.58 1.30
N LEU A 147 14.59 5.55 0.02
CA LEU A 147 13.66 5.66 -1.10
C LEU A 147 13.40 4.29 -1.74
N ASP A 148 12.14 3.99 -1.99
CA ASP A 148 11.71 2.84 -2.81
C ASP A 148 11.01 3.37 -4.07
N SER A 149 11.38 2.86 -5.25
CA SER A 149 10.72 3.17 -6.52
C SER A 149 9.72 2.07 -6.87
N TYR A 150 8.49 2.46 -7.20
CA TYR A 150 7.40 1.55 -7.59
C TYR A 150 7.14 1.74 -9.09
N LEU A 151 7.65 0.82 -9.89
CA LEU A 151 7.53 0.82 -11.34
C LEU A 151 6.27 0.05 -11.74
N CYS A 152 5.31 0.75 -12.33
CA CYS A 152 4.17 0.15 -13.00
C CYS A 152 4.61 -0.48 -14.33
N LEU A 153 4.15 -1.70 -14.59
CA LEU A 153 4.21 -2.33 -15.91
C LEU A 153 2.76 -2.36 -16.45
N PRO A 154 2.35 -1.34 -17.21
CA PRO A 154 0.96 -1.23 -17.64
C PRO A 154 0.59 -2.35 -18.60
N ARG A 155 -0.68 -2.79 -18.56
CA ARG A 155 -1.26 -3.76 -19.53
C ARG A 155 -0.47 -5.07 -19.68
N ILE A 156 0.32 -5.42 -18.66
CA ILE A 156 0.99 -6.72 -18.59
C ILE A 156 -0.06 -7.84 -18.49
N ARG A 157 0.17 -8.96 -19.16
CA ARG A 157 -0.77 -10.09 -19.12
C ARG A 157 -0.78 -10.74 -17.74
N HIS A 158 -1.92 -11.29 -17.34
CA HIS A 158 -2.08 -11.96 -16.04
C HIS A 158 -1.08 -13.10 -15.84
N LEU A 159 -0.80 -13.89 -16.89
CA LEU A 159 0.20 -14.96 -16.80
C LEU A 159 1.64 -14.43 -16.60
N ASP A 160 1.95 -13.27 -17.17
CA ASP A 160 3.25 -12.64 -16.98
C ASP A 160 3.37 -12.07 -15.55
N ILE A 161 2.28 -11.51 -14.99
CA ILE A 161 2.20 -11.12 -13.56
C ILE A 161 2.49 -12.34 -12.67
N VAL A 162 1.83 -13.47 -12.94
CA VAL A 162 2.01 -14.71 -12.17
C VAL A 162 3.46 -15.19 -12.19
N GLY A 163 4.12 -15.18 -13.35
CA GLY A 163 5.54 -15.52 -13.47
C GLY A 163 6.43 -14.61 -12.60
N ARG A 164 6.21 -13.30 -12.66
CA ARG A 164 6.99 -12.31 -11.89
C ARG A 164 6.75 -12.40 -10.39
N VAL A 165 5.53 -12.68 -9.97
CA VAL A 165 5.17 -12.87 -8.56
C VAL A 165 5.83 -14.13 -8.00
N ARG A 166 5.84 -15.24 -8.74
CA ARG A 166 6.55 -16.47 -8.34
C ARG A 166 8.03 -16.20 -8.04
N GLU A 167 8.68 -15.49 -8.95
CA GLU A 167 10.08 -15.09 -8.80
C GLU A 167 10.31 -14.20 -7.57
N ARG A 168 9.47 -13.17 -7.37
CA ARG A 168 9.66 -12.16 -6.32
C ARG A 168 9.23 -12.61 -4.93
N ALA A 169 8.19 -13.42 -4.82
CA ALA A 169 7.67 -13.89 -3.53
C ALA A 169 8.48 -15.04 -2.92
N GLY A 170 9.37 -15.69 -3.70
CA GLY A 170 10.19 -16.79 -3.23
C GLY A 170 9.34 -17.99 -2.82
N GLU A 171 9.49 -18.46 -1.58
CA GLU A 171 8.75 -19.62 -1.06
C GLU A 171 7.22 -19.43 -1.01
N LEU A 172 6.76 -18.18 -1.02
CA LEU A 172 5.33 -17.86 -1.12
C LEU A 172 4.83 -17.83 -2.57
N GLY A 173 5.72 -17.95 -3.56
CA GLY A 173 5.46 -17.77 -4.99
C GLY A 173 4.21 -18.45 -5.50
N ASP A 174 4.08 -19.76 -5.25
CA ASP A 174 2.93 -20.52 -5.76
C ASP A 174 1.62 -20.18 -5.05
N ALA A 175 1.65 -19.90 -3.76
CA ALA A 175 0.45 -19.52 -3.02
C ALA A 175 -0.05 -18.13 -3.44
N VAL A 176 0.86 -17.19 -3.69
CA VAL A 176 0.48 -15.87 -4.21
C VAL A 176 0.03 -15.99 -5.67
N ALA A 177 0.69 -16.81 -6.48
CA ALA A 177 0.28 -17.06 -7.85
C ALA A 177 -1.15 -17.62 -7.94
N ASP A 178 -1.53 -18.56 -7.07
CA ASP A 178 -2.91 -19.05 -6.99
C ASP A 178 -3.90 -17.92 -6.66
N LEU A 179 -3.56 -17.05 -5.70
CA LEU A 179 -4.38 -15.89 -5.37
C LEU A 179 -4.53 -14.92 -6.55
N VAL A 180 -3.45 -14.64 -7.27
CA VAL A 180 -3.48 -13.80 -8.46
C VAL A 180 -4.35 -14.41 -9.55
N LEU A 181 -4.18 -15.69 -9.87
CA LEU A 181 -4.98 -16.39 -10.89
C LEU A 181 -6.47 -16.39 -10.54
N TRP A 182 -6.80 -16.67 -9.27
CA TRP A 182 -8.17 -16.65 -8.78
C TRP A 182 -8.82 -15.26 -8.88
N ALA A 183 -8.08 -14.20 -8.53
CA ALA A 183 -8.59 -12.84 -8.64
C ALA A 183 -8.73 -12.42 -10.12
N ALA A 184 -7.70 -12.68 -10.91
CA ALA A 184 -7.61 -12.36 -12.33
C ALA A 184 -8.70 -13.03 -13.17
N ALA A 185 -9.20 -14.20 -12.78
CA ALA A 185 -10.31 -14.88 -13.46
C ALA A 185 -11.62 -14.07 -13.49
N ALA A 186 -11.75 -13.01 -12.67
CA ALA A 186 -12.93 -12.14 -12.63
C ALA A 186 -12.88 -10.98 -13.64
N VAL A 187 -11.74 -10.74 -14.31
CA VAL A 187 -11.53 -9.58 -15.18
C VAL A 187 -10.86 -9.96 -16.50
N PRO A 188 -11.06 -9.18 -17.57
CA PRO A 188 -10.32 -9.35 -18.81
C PRO A 188 -8.81 -9.34 -18.59
N ASP A 189 -8.06 -10.06 -19.44
CA ASP A 189 -6.60 -10.00 -19.42
C ASP A 189 -6.10 -8.56 -19.56
N ARG A 190 -5.01 -8.23 -18.86
CA ARG A 190 -4.35 -6.91 -18.86
C ARG A 190 -5.07 -5.78 -18.11
N GLU A 191 -6.11 -6.08 -17.34
CA GLU A 191 -6.84 -5.08 -16.54
C GLU A 191 -6.23 -4.83 -15.15
N LEU A 192 -5.35 -5.72 -14.66
CA LEU A 192 -4.68 -5.52 -13.39
C LEU A 192 -3.55 -4.50 -13.48
N VAL A 193 -3.44 -3.62 -12.48
CA VAL A 193 -2.26 -2.75 -12.32
C VAL A 193 -1.22 -3.50 -11.50
N TYR A 194 -0.06 -3.75 -12.12
CA TYR A 194 1.06 -4.47 -11.52
C TYR A 194 2.25 -3.55 -11.33
N LEU A 195 2.79 -3.52 -10.10
CA LEU A 195 3.97 -2.75 -9.74
C LEU A 195 5.11 -3.67 -9.31
N GLU A 196 6.32 -3.32 -9.71
CA GLU A 196 7.56 -3.83 -9.15
C GLU A 196 8.19 -2.77 -8.27
N VAL A 197 8.67 -3.18 -7.10
CA VAL A 197 9.31 -2.28 -6.15
C VAL A 197 10.80 -2.57 -6.15
N ASP A 198 11.57 -1.56 -6.53
CA ASP A 198 13.02 -1.54 -6.42
C ASP A 198 13.41 -0.69 -5.20
N GLY A 199 14.03 -1.32 -4.22
CA GLY A 199 14.56 -0.67 -3.01
C GLY A 199 16.00 -0.17 -3.15
N GLY A 200 16.53 -0.09 -4.39
CA GLY A 200 17.91 0.28 -4.69
C GLY A 200 18.91 -0.82 -4.32
N GLU A 201 20.13 -0.43 -3.94
CA GLU A 201 21.26 -1.33 -3.63
C GLU A 201 21.01 -2.35 -2.50
N GLY A 202 19.85 -2.29 -1.83
CA GLY A 202 19.50 -3.13 -0.68
C GLY A 202 18.88 -4.50 -1.00
N GLY A 203 18.78 -4.90 -2.28
CA GLY A 203 18.37 -6.25 -2.68
C GLY A 203 16.94 -6.67 -2.29
N ARG A 204 16.06 -5.69 -2.00
CA ARG A 204 14.65 -5.94 -1.72
C ARG A 204 13.90 -6.07 -3.04
N TYR A 205 13.21 -7.20 -3.22
CA TYR A 205 12.33 -7.44 -4.35
C TYR A 205 10.91 -7.59 -3.83
N SER A 206 10.04 -6.66 -4.18
CA SER A 206 8.61 -6.77 -3.89
C SER A 206 7.75 -6.38 -5.08
N TYR A 207 6.48 -6.77 -5.01
CA TYR A 207 5.45 -6.42 -5.97
C TYR A 207 4.24 -5.83 -5.24
N ASP A 208 3.41 -5.11 -5.98
CA ASP A 208 2.08 -4.68 -5.58
C ASP A 208 1.12 -4.90 -6.77
N ILE A 209 -0.12 -5.30 -6.48
CA ILE A 209 -1.13 -5.58 -7.49
C ILE A 209 -2.44 -4.97 -7.02
N ASN A 210 -2.98 -4.07 -7.81
CA ASN A 210 -4.33 -3.56 -7.60
C ASN A 210 -5.35 -4.61 -8.08
N LEU A 211 -6.19 -5.08 -7.15
CA LEU A 211 -7.24 -6.06 -7.36
C LEU A 211 -8.66 -5.46 -7.24
N TYR A 212 -8.82 -4.14 -7.07
CA TYR A 212 -10.13 -3.51 -7.07
C TYR A 212 -11.00 -3.86 -8.29
N PRO A 213 -10.45 -3.93 -9.52
CA PRO A 213 -11.21 -4.36 -10.69
C PRO A 213 -11.87 -5.75 -10.53
N CYS A 214 -11.27 -6.65 -9.75
CA CYS A 214 -11.76 -8.01 -9.54
C CYS A 214 -13.03 -8.08 -8.68
N ARG A 215 -13.39 -7.01 -7.95
CA ARG A 215 -14.58 -6.92 -7.09
C ARG A 215 -14.74 -8.10 -6.13
N ARG A 216 -13.62 -8.62 -5.60
CA ARG A 216 -13.60 -9.69 -4.61
C ARG A 216 -13.69 -9.10 -3.21
N SER A 217 -14.35 -9.80 -2.31
CA SER A 217 -14.36 -9.49 -0.88
C SER A 217 -13.24 -10.21 -0.13
N LEU A 218 -12.95 -9.79 1.11
CA LEU A 218 -12.06 -10.53 1.99
C LEU A 218 -12.58 -11.94 2.30
N SER A 219 -13.90 -12.13 2.43
CA SER A 219 -14.47 -13.47 2.62
C SER A 219 -14.22 -14.39 1.43
N ASP A 220 -14.25 -13.87 0.20
CA ASP A 220 -13.97 -14.70 -0.98
C ASP A 220 -12.49 -15.12 -1.04
N ALA A 221 -11.60 -14.25 -0.55
CA ALA A 221 -10.16 -14.49 -0.53
C ALA A 221 -9.67 -15.29 0.70
N ALA A 222 -10.50 -15.42 1.73
CA ALA A 222 -10.11 -15.95 3.04
C ALA A 222 -9.33 -17.28 2.98
N PRO A 223 -9.74 -18.32 2.23
CA PRO A 223 -8.99 -19.58 2.18
C PRO A 223 -7.55 -19.41 1.69
N ARG A 224 -7.32 -18.48 0.76
CA ARG A 224 -5.99 -18.20 0.18
C ARG A 224 -5.13 -17.36 1.11
N LEU A 225 -5.75 -16.40 1.79
CA LEU A 225 -5.09 -15.57 2.80
C LEU A 225 -4.66 -16.44 4.00
N GLN A 226 -5.51 -17.37 4.44
CA GLN A 226 -5.19 -18.36 5.48
C GLN A 226 -4.06 -19.30 5.04
N ALA A 227 -4.07 -19.78 3.78
CA ALA A 227 -2.98 -20.60 3.26
C ALA A 227 -1.62 -19.86 3.25
N LEU A 228 -1.61 -18.57 2.91
CA LEU A 228 -0.41 -17.72 3.00
C LEU A 228 0.05 -17.53 4.45
N ALA A 229 -0.88 -17.31 5.36
CA ALA A 229 -0.59 -17.18 6.79
C ALA A 229 0.02 -18.47 7.38
N GLY A 230 -0.53 -19.63 7.00
CA GLY A 230 0.00 -20.94 7.39
C GLY A 230 1.44 -21.17 6.92
N ARG A 231 1.77 -20.77 5.68
CA ARG A 231 3.15 -20.82 5.15
C ARG A 231 4.12 -19.91 5.90
N LEU A 232 3.62 -18.79 6.40
CA LEU A 232 4.38 -17.85 7.24
C LEU A 232 4.33 -18.22 8.73
N CYS A 233 3.75 -19.36 9.09
CA CYS A 233 3.56 -19.81 10.48
C CYS A 233 2.89 -18.75 11.38
N CYS A 234 2.02 -17.92 10.82
CA CYS A 234 1.29 -16.91 11.58
C CYS A 234 0.26 -17.56 12.52
N ASP A 235 -0.08 -16.87 13.61
CA ASP A 235 -1.23 -17.25 14.44
C ASP A 235 -2.52 -17.08 13.63
N GLY A 236 -3.26 -18.18 13.46
CA GLY A 236 -4.52 -18.19 12.72
C GLY A 236 -5.61 -17.37 13.40
N GLY A 237 -5.63 -17.30 14.74
CA GLY A 237 -6.72 -16.67 15.48
C GLY A 237 -6.85 -15.17 15.21
N GLU A 238 -5.73 -14.46 15.11
CA GLU A 238 -5.72 -13.01 14.82
C GLU A 238 -6.16 -12.70 13.39
N LEU A 239 -5.71 -13.50 12.42
CA LEU A 239 -6.13 -13.34 11.02
C LEU A 239 -7.62 -13.68 10.85
N ASP A 240 -8.09 -14.78 11.45
CA ASP A 240 -9.47 -15.23 11.34
C ASP A 240 -10.43 -14.17 11.89
N ALA A 241 -10.13 -13.60 13.07
CA ALA A 241 -10.91 -12.52 13.66
C ALA A 241 -10.97 -11.28 12.75
N LEU A 242 -9.86 -10.93 12.07
CA LEU A 242 -9.83 -9.82 11.12
C LEU A 242 -10.68 -10.11 9.87
N LEU A 243 -10.55 -11.31 9.31
CA LEU A 243 -11.31 -11.72 8.12
C LEU A 243 -12.81 -11.80 8.41
N GLU A 244 -13.21 -12.25 9.60
CA GLU A 244 -14.61 -12.27 10.02
C GLU A 244 -15.15 -10.84 10.20
N ARG A 245 -14.44 -9.98 10.92
CA ARG A 245 -14.81 -8.57 11.15
C ARG A 245 -15.01 -7.79 9.85
N HIS A 246 -14.16 -8.05 8.86
CA HIS A 246 -14.14 -7.32 7.59
C HIS A 246 -14.54 -8.17 6.40
N ALA A 247 -15.31 -9.24 6.60
CA ALA A 247 -15.65 -10.22 5.57
C ALA A 247 -16.14 -9.59 4.25
N ARG A 248 -17.03 -8.60 4.33
CA ARG A 248 -17.62 -7.92 3.18
C ARG A 248 -16.77 -6.79 2.60
N ALA A 249 -15.64 -6.45 3.22
CA ALA A 249 -14.76 -5.40 2.70
C ALA A 249 -14.20 -5.82 1.33
N PRO A 250 -14.12 -4.89 0.36
CA PRO A 250 -13.46 -5.19 -0.90
C PRO A 250 -11.98 -5.44 -0.65
N LEU A 251 -11.44 -6.48 -1.27
CA LEU A 251 -10.01 -6.71 -1.41
C LEU A 251 -9.46 -5.70 -2.42
N GLY A 252 -8.63 -4.79 -1.94
CA GLY A 252 -8.08 -3.68 -2.71
C GLY A 252 -6.79 -4.08 -3.41
N HIS A 253 -5.71 -4.19 -2.65
CA HIS A 253 -4.39 -4.52 -3.19
C HIS A 253 -3.84 -5.79 -2.54
N ILE A 254 -2.91 -6.44 -3.22
CA ILE A 254 -1.98 -7.38 -2.60
C ILE A 254 -0.55 -6.96 -2.89
N SER A 255 0.31 -7.09 -1.91
CA SER A 255 1.75 -6.87 -2.07
C SER A 255 2.52 -7.93 -1.32
N GLY A 256 3.76 -8.15 -1.73
CA GLY A 256 4.60 -9.12 -1.07
C GLY A 256 5.98 -9.16 -1.69
N GLY A 257 6.82 -10.02 -1.16
CA GLY A 257 8.19 -10.17 -1.62
C GLY A 257 9.09 -10.66 -0.52
N ARG A 258 10.38 -10.36 -0.67
CA ARG A 258 11.41 -10.67 0.33
C ARG A 258 11.96 -9.39 0.92
N ASP A 259 12.13 -9.35 2.23
CA ASP A 259 12.84 -8.26 2.89
C ASP A 259 14.36 -8.31 2.62
N ARG A 260 15.11 -7.36 3.17
CA ARG A 260 16.58 -7.30 3.01
C ARG A 260 17.33 -8.50 3.60
N GLN A 261 16.66 -9.29 4.44
CA GLN A 261 17.20 -10.52 5.03
C GLN A 261 16.72 -11.77 4.26
N GLY A 262 16.07 -11.58 3.10
CA GLY A 262 15.53 -12.66 2.28
C GLY A 262 14.21 -13.24 2.81
N ARG A 263 13.65 -12.72 3.90
CA ARG A 263 12.46 -13.29 4.53
C ARG A 263 11.19 -12.86 3.79
N GLY A 264 10.32 -13.82 3.54
CA GLY A 264 9.03 -13.59 2.89
C GLY A 264 8.10 -12.71 3.73
N PHE A 265 7.38 -11.83 3.05
CA PHE A 265 6.23 -11.14 3.62
C PHE A 265 5.11 -11.05 2.58
N PHE A 266 3.89 -10.92 3.09
CA PHE A 266 2.70 -10.69 2.28
C PHE A 266 1.85 -9.62 2.95
N THR A 267 1.12 -8.82 2.19
CA THR A 267 0.21 -7.82 2.70
C THR A 267 -0.99 -7.74 1.79
N PHE A 268 -2.18 -7.75 2.36
CA PHE A 268 -3.40 -7.46 1.63
C PHE A 268 -4.01 -6.16 2.16
N TYR A 269 -4.55 -5.37 1.25
CA TYR A 269 -5.20 -4.11 1.52
C TYR A 269 -6.69 -4.25 1.27
N TYR A 270 -7.51 -3.55 2.05
CA TYR A 270 -8.95 -3.68 2.02
C TYR A 270 -9.64 -2.40 2.51
N ALA A 271 -10.92 -2.27 2.13
CA ALA A 271 -11.79 -1.17 2.56
C ALA A 271 -11.19 0.24 2.34
N VAL A 272 -11.27 0.73 1.09
CA VAL A 272 -11.04 2.16 0.78
C VAL A 272 -12.25 2.99 1.16
N GLY A 273 -12.03 4.12 1.82
CA GLY A 273 -13.08 5.08 2.14
C GLY A 273 -12.59 6.26 2.97
N ALA A 274 -13.50 7.18 3.27
CA ALA A 274 -13.23 8.21 4.27
C ALA A 274 -13.02 7.54 5.63
N LEU A 275 -11.89 7.81 6.27
CA LEU A 275 -11.61 7.46 7.66
C LEU A 275 -11.86 8.65 8.56
#